data_AF-A0A966J7K8-F1
#
_entry.id   AF-A0A966J7K8-F1
#
_cell.length_a   1.000
_cell.length_b   1.000
_cell.length_c   1.000
_cell.angle_alpha   90.00
_cell.angle_beta   90.00
_cell.angle_gamma   90.00
#
_symmetry.space_group_name_H-M   'P 1'
#
loop_
_entity.id
_entity.type
_entity.pdbx_description
1 polymer ?
#
loop_
_entity_poly.entity_id
_entity_poly.type
_entity_poly.pdbx_seq_one_letter_code
_entity_poly.pdbx_strand_id
1 'polypeptide(L)'
;AEAALKSGNAAVALAAYTNGVSSHIDFVNARNLDDAQAVTPITAAEKSAFLANPSIIPSASNLRMWHIMSQKYIAQWAWAHVETWTDMRRYNYTGLDPVAGTQVFPGFSTPAVLYPDNNGKIAQRIRARYNSEYVWNRPSLDAIGGLALDFHTKPLWITQP
;
A
#
# COMPACT_ATOMS: atom_id res chain seq x y z
N ALA A 1 -4.35 -5.17 -12.03
CA ALA A 1 -5.39 -4.12 -11.91
C ALA A 1 -4.81 -2.71 -12.00
N GLU A 2 -3.93 -2.29 -11.07
CA GLU A 2 -3.36 -0.92 -11.02
C GLU A 2 -2.79 -0.42 -12.36
N ALA A 3 -1.88 -1.19 -12.97
CA ALA A 3 -1.25 -0.81 -14.23
C ALA A 3 -2.27 -0.65 -15.39
N ALA A 4 -3.23 -1.57 -15.48
CA ALA A 4 -4.29 -1.51 -16.48
C ALA A 4 -5.22 -0.30 -16.27
N LEU A 5 -5.50 0.07 -15.01
CA LEU A 5 -6.28 1.27 -14.72
C LEU A 5 -5.51 2.53 -15.14
N LYS A 6 -4.21 2.59 -14.84
CA LYS A 6 -3.32 3.70 -15.23
C LYS A 6 -3.15 3.84 -16.74
N SER A 7 -3.20 2.73 -17.49
CA SER A 7 -3.15 2.75 -18.95
C SER A 7 -4.51 2.98 -19.63
N GLY A 8 -5.57 3.27 -18.86
CA GLY A 8 -6.92 3.52 -19.37
C GLY A 8 -7.69 2.27 -19.78
N ASN A 9 -7.15 1.07 -19.54
CA ASN A 9 -7.81 -0.19 -19.86
C ASN A 9 -8.68 -0.69 -18.69
N ALA A 10 -9.80 0.01 -18.46
CA ALA A 10 -10.68 -0.20 -17.32
C ALA A 10 -11.32 -1.61 -17.27
N ALA A 11 -11.61 -2.22 -18.42
CA ALA A 11 -12.16 -3.58 -18.48
C ALA A 11 -11.15 -4.62 -17.97
N VAL A 12 -9.89 -4.53 -18.43
CA VAL A 12 -8.80 -5.39 -17.93
C VAL A 12 -8.50 -5.11 -16.47
N ALA A 13 -8.57 -3.84 -16.06
CA ALA A 13 -8.39 -3.45 -14.66
C ALA A 13 -9.43 -4.10 -13.75
N LEU A 14 -10.71 -4.04 -14.12
CA LEU A 14 -11.82 -4.63 -13.37
C LEU A 14 -11.68 -6.15 -13.28
N ALA A 15 -11.44 -6.83 -14.41
CA ALA A 15 -11.26 -8.28 -14.42
C ALA A 15 -10.11 -8.72 -13.49
N ALA A 16 -8.95 -8.05 -13.58
CA ALA A 16 -7.82 -8.35 -12.72
C ALA A 16 -8.08 -8.02 -11.24
N TYR A 17 -8.83 -6.96 -10.95
CA TYR A 17 -9.21 -6.57 -9.60
C TYR A 17 -10.15 -7.60 -8.96
N THR A 18 -11.24 -7.95 -9.65
CA THR A 18 -12.20 -8.96 -9.20
C THR A 18 -11.52 -10.31 -8.96
N ASN A 19 -10.64 -10.74 -9.88
CA ASN A 19 -9.89 -11.97 -9.71
C ASN A 19 -8.97 -11.91 -8.48
N GLY A 20 -8.28 -10.79 -8.25
CA GLY A 20 -7.42 -10.62 -7.08
C GLY A 20 -8.18 -10.70 -5.75
N VAL A 21 -9.33 -10.03 -5.65
CA VAL A 21 -10.20 -10.09 -4.47
C VAL A 21 -10.70 -11.52 -4.23
N SER A 22 -11.18 -12.17 -5.29
CA SER A 22 -11.67 -13.55 -5.25
C SER A 22 -10.58 -14.53 -4.79
N SER A 23 -9.37 -14.44 -5.36
CA SER A 23 -8.26 -15.32 -5.01
C SER A 23 -7.72 -15.08 -3.60
N HIS A 24 -7.80 -13.84 -3.11
CA HIS A 24 -7.34 -13.54 -1.74
C HIS A 24 -8.26 -14.18 -0.69
N ILE A 25 -9.58 -14.20 -0.92
CA ILE A 25 -10.53 -14.91 -0.06
C ILE A 25 -10.19 -16.42 -0.02
N ASP A 26 -9.90 -17.01 -1.18
CA ASP A 26 -9.52 -18.42 -1.27
C ASP A 26 -8.20 -18.69 -0.53
N PHE A 27 -7.22 -17.80 -0.69
CA PHE A 27 -5.93 -17.87 -0.01
C PHE A 27 -6.09 -17.84 1.52
N VAL A 28 -6.90 -16.93 2.07
CA VAL A 28 -7.12 -16.84 3.52
C VAL A 28 -7.72 -18.14 4.06
N ASN A 29 -8.75 -18.68 3.41
CA ASN A 29 -9.34 -19.96 3.82
C ASN A 29 -8.31 -21.10 3.76
N ALA A 30 -7.52 -21.18 2.69
CA ALA A 30 -6.50 -22.20 2.55
C ALA A 30 -5.42 -22.10 3.65
N ARG A 31 -4.94 -20.88 3.95
CA ARG A 31 -3.90 -20.66 4.97
C ARG A 31 -4.41 -20.89 6.39
N ASN A 32 -5.65 -20.52 6.70
CA ASN A 32 -6.25 -20.82 8.01
C ASN A 32 -6.40 -22.33 8.21
N LEU A 33 -6.76 -23.07 7.16
CA LEU A 33 -6.84 -24.53 7.21
C LEU A 33 -5.46 -25.17 7.38
N ASP A 34 -4.46 -24.72 6.61
CA ASP A 34 -3.08 -25.25 6.68
C ASP A 34 -2.44 -25.03 8.05
N ASP A 35 -2.73 -23.90 8.71
CA ASP A 35 -2.22 -23.52 10.03
C ASP A 35 -3.13 -24.03 11.18
N ALA A 36 -4.13 -24.85 10.87
CA ALA A 36 -5.10 -25.41 11.83
C ALA A 36 -5.77 -24.35 12.73
N GLN A 37 -6.00 -23.15 12.20
CA GLN A 37 -6.63 -22.07 12.96
C GLN A 37 -8.12 -22.34 13.20
N ALA A 38 -8.61 -22.03 14.40
CA ALA A 38 -10.02 -22.18 14.77
C ALA A 38 -10.89 -21.00 14.29
N VAL A 39 -10.75 -20.59 13.03
CA VAL A 39 -11.51 -19.51 12.41
C VAL A 39 -12.54 -20.10 11.44
N THR A 40 -13.78 -19.61 11.50
CA THR A 40 -14.84 -20.02 10.56
C THR A 40 -14.43 -19.68 9.11
N PRO A 41 -14.36 -20.66 8.19
CA PRO A 41 -14.05 -20.37 6.80
C PRO A 41 -15.11 -19.51 6.13
N ILE A 42 -14.67 -18.62 5.25
CA ILE A 42 -15.57 -17.82 4.40
C ILE A 42 -16.26 -18.77 3.42
N THR A 43 -17.58 -18.86 3.46
CA THR A 43 -18.37 -19.74 2.60
C THR A 43 -18.41 -19.25 1.15
N ALA A 44 -18.74 -20.15 0.22
CA ALA A 44 -18.95 -19.78 -1.18
C ALA A 44 -20.08 -18.74 -1.36
N ALA A 45 -21.12 -18.80 -0.51
CA ALA A 45 -22.22 -17.84 -0.53
C ALA A 45 -21.77 -16.45 -0.09
N GLU A 46 -21.01 -16.35 1.01
CA GLU A 46 -20.45 -15.08 1.49
C GLU A 46 -19.48 -14.48 0.48
N LYS A 47 -18.59 -15.29 -0.11
CA LYS A 47 -17.70 -14.86 -1.19
C LYS A 47 -18.49 -14.31 -2.38
N SER A 48 -19.52 -15.03 -2.83
CA SER A 48 -20.36 -14.60 -3.95
C SER A 48 -21.08 -13.27 -3.64
N ALA A 49 -21.66 -13.14 -2.45
CA ALA A 49 -22.33 -11.92 -2.01
C ALA A 49 -21.36 -10.73 -1.93
N PHE A 50 -20.13 -10.95 -1.44
CA PHE A 50 -19.09 -9.93 -1.37
C PHE A 50 -18.65 -9.46 -2.76
N LEU A 51 -18.44 -10.39 -3.69
CA LEU A 51 -18.06 -10.07 -5.08
C LEU A 51 -19.20 -9.46 -5.89
N ALA A 52 -20.45 -9.69 -5.50
CA ALA A 52 -21.62 -9.07 -6.14
C ALA A 52 -21.90 -7.64 -5.63
N ASN A 53 -21.28 -7.22 -4.52
CA ASN A 53 -21.52 -5.90 -3.93
C ASN A 53 -20.87 -4.79 -4.79
N PRO A 54 -21.65 -3.86 -5.39
CA PRO A 54 -21.11 -2.80 -6.25
C PRO A 54 -20.19 -1.80 -5.53
N SER A 55 -20.28 -1.69 -4.22
CA SER A 55 -19.36 -0.88 -3.41
C SER A 55 -17.98 -1.52 -3.25
N ILE A 56 -17.87 -2.82 -3.50
CA ILE A 56 -16.62 -3.58 -3.49
C ILE A 56 -16.13 -3.80 -4.92
N ILE A 57 -16.97 -4.39 -5.78
CA ILE A 57 -16.70 -4.65 -7.19
C ILE A 57 -17.58 -3.69 -8.04
N PRO A 58 -17.11 -2.48 -8.34
CA PRO A 58 -17.89 -1.51 -9.11
C PRO A 58 -17.93 -1.88 -10.61
N SER A 59 -18.69 -1.12 -11.40
CA SER A 59 -18.57 -1.16 -12.86
C SER A 59 -17.17 -0.69 -13.31
N ALA A 60 -16.77 -1.06 -14.53
CA ALA A 60 -15.48 -0.65 -15.08
C ALA A 60 -15.33 0.89 -15.13
N SER A 61 -16.42 1.61 -15.44
CA SER A 61 -16.48 3.07 -15.45
C SER A 61 -16.38 3.70 -14.06
N ASN A 62 -16.69 2.96 -12.99
CA ASN A 62 -16.68 3.41 -11.61
C ASN A 62 -15.48 2.87 -10.81
N LEU A 63 -14.67 1.98 -11.40
CA LEU A 63 -13.44 1.53 -10.77
C LEU A 63 -12.46 2.71 -10.62
N ARG A 64 -11.93 2.86 -9.42
CA ARG A 64 -10.97 3.92 -9.02
C ARG A 64 -9.77 3.31 -8.34
N MET A 65 -8.68 4.07 -8.24
CA MET A 65 -7.44 3.57 -7.64
C MET A 65 -7.66 3.12 -6.18
N TRP A 66 -8.50 3.83 -5.42
CA TRP A 66 -8.76 3.48 -4.03
C TRP A 66 -9.36 2.07 -3.87
N HIS A 67 -10.24 1.61 -4.77
CA HIS A 67 -10.79 0.25 -4.69
C HIS A 67 -9.66 -0.80 -4.74
N ILE A 68 -8.76 -0.64 -5.71
CA ILE A 68 -7.63 -1.55 -5.94
C ILE A 68 -6.66 -1.50 -4.77
N MET A 69 -6.27 -0.30 -4.33
CA MET A 69 -5.25 -0.13 -3.30
C MET A 69 -5.77 -0.52 -1.91
N SER A 70 -7.06 -0.32 -1.60
CA SER A 70 -7.68 -0.81 -0.37
C SER A 70 -7.70 -2.34 -0.29
N GLN A 71 -8.09 -3.03 -1.38
CA GLN A 71 -8.06 -4.51 -1.38
C GLN A 71 -6.63 -5.05 -1.35
N LYS A 72 -5.68 -4.37 -2.02
CA LYS A 72 -4.26 -4.72 -1.94
C LYS A 72 -3.72 -4.55 -0.50
N TYR A 73 -4.07 -3.45 0.18
CA TYR A 73 -3.69 -3.22 1.57
C TYR A 73 -4.20 -4.35 2.49
N ILE A 74 -5.48 -4.72 2.35
CA ILE A 74 -6.08 -5.83 3.12
C ILE A 74 -5.34 -7.13 2.83
N ALA A 75 -5.06 -7.41 1.56
CA ALA A 75 -4.36 -8.63 1.15
C ALA A 75 -2.93 -8.73 1.67
N GLN A 76 -2.31 -7.60 1.99
CA GLN A 76 -0.94 -7.50 2.50
C GLN A 76 -0.85 -7.33 4.03
N TRP A 77 -2.00 -7.25 4.71
CA TRP A 77 -2.07 -6.96 6.14
C TRP A 77 -1.31 -8.01 6.97
N ALA A 78 -0.59 -7.54 7.99
CA ALA A 78 0.24 -8.32 8.91
C ALA A 78 1.49 -9.03 8.33
N TRP A 79 1.55 -9.39 7.04
CA TRP A 79 2.68 -10.15 6.48
C TRP A 79 3.54 -9.39 5.47
N ALA A 80 2.95 -8.50 4.68
CA ALA A 80 3.67 -7.73 3.64
C ALA A 80 3.73 -6.23 3.97
N HIS A 81 3.91 -5.90 5.25
CA HIS A 81 3.86 -4.51 5.73
C HIS A 81 4.89 -3.58 5.06
N VAL A 82 6.05 -4.10 4.63
CA VAL A 82 7.03 -3.33 3.86
C VAL A 82 6.50 -2.93 2.48
N GLU A 83 5.68 -3.77 1.87
CA GLU A 83 5.10 -3.52 0.55
C GLU A 83 3.89 -2.62 0.63
N THR A 84 3.07 -2.80 1.66
CA THR A 84 2.04 -1.84 2.03
C THR A 84 2.65 -0.45 2.24
N TRP A 85 3.79 -0.36 2.95
CA TRP A 85 4.46 0.92 3.17
C TRP A 85 5.07 1.49 1.89
N THR A 86 5.62 0.66 1.00
CA THR A 86 6.04 1.06 -0.35
C THR A 86 4.87 1.65 -1.14
N ASP A 87 3.72 0.98 -1.15
CA ASP A 87 2.54 1.46 -1.85
C ASP A 87 2.04 2.80 -1.31
N MET A 88 1.94 2.95 0.02
CA MET A 88 1.55 4.23 0.61
C MET A 88 2.50 5.36 0.24
N ARG A 89 3.82 5.11 0.20
CA ARG A 89 4.83 6.09 -0.20
C ARG A 89 4.70 6.52 -1.66
N ARG A 90 4.37 5.60 -2.58
CA ARG A 90 4.12 5.92 -4.00
C ARG A 90 2.98 6.92 -4.20
N TYR A 91 2.08 7.01 -3.23
CA TYR A 91 0.96 7.96 -3.21
C TYR A 91 1.11 9.02 -2.11
N ASN A 92 2.33 9.27 -1.61
CA ASN A 92 2.61 10.26 -0.56
C ASN A 92 1.69 10.16 0.68
N TYR A 93 1.24 8.93 1.01
CA TYR A 93 0.28 8.58 2.06
C TYR A 93 -1.15 9.12 1.85
N THR A 94 -1.30 10.41 1.65
CA THR A 94 -2.60 11.11 1.53
C THR A 94 -2.87 11.62 0.11
N GLY A 95 -2.07 11.19 -0.87
CA GLY A 95 -2.22 11.60 -2.26
C GLY A 95 -3.57 11.22 -2.85
N LEU A 96 -4.10 12.15 -3.64
CA LEU A 96 -5.36 11.97 -4.36
C LEU A 96 -5.13 11.20 -5.65
N ASP A 97 -6.09 10.33 -6.00
CA ASP A 97 -6.20 9.79 -7.34
C ASP A 97 -6.48 10.96 -8.31
N PRO A 98 -5.62 11.19 -9.32
CA PRO A 98 -5.76 12.34 -10.22
C PRO A 98 -7.04 12.29 -11.06
N VAL A 99 -7.66 11.11 -11.22
CA VAL A 99 -8.93 10.95 -11.96
C VAL A 99 -10.12 11.12 -11.02
N ALA A 100 -10.04 10.54 -9.82
CA ALA A 100 -11.17 10.50 -8.89
C ALA A 100 -11.29 11.74 -7.99
N GLY A 101 -10.18 12.44 -7.75
CA GLY A 101 -10.07 13.49 -6.72
C GLY A 101 -10.14 12.97 -5.28
N THR A 102 -10.23 11.65 -5.08
CA THR A 102 -10.30 11.01 -3.77
C THR A 102 -8.95 10.46 -3.34
N GLN A 103 -8.67 10.45 -2.04
CA GLN A 103 -7.46 9.84 -1.49
C GLN A 103 -7.35 8.35 -1.87
N VAL A 104 -6.16 7.91 -2.28
CA VAL A 104 -5.92 6.52 -2.71
C VAL A 104 -6.02 5.53 -1.55
N PHE A 105 -5.60 5.94 -0.35
CA PHE A 105 -5.76 5.19 0.90
C PHE A 105 -6.81 5.87 1.78
N PRO A 106 -8.12 5.61 1.57
CA PRO A 106 -9.17 6.30 2.29
C PRO A 106 -9.07 6.07 3.80
N GLY A 107 -9.31 7.12 4.58
CA GLY A 107 -9.26 7.09 6.05
C GLY A 107 -7.86 7.14 6.66
N PHE A 108 -6.79 7.04 5.86
CA PHE A 108 -5.45 7.23 6.38
C PHE A 108 -5.20 8.71 6.70
N SER A 109 -4.72 8.98 7.91
CA SER A 109 -4.22 10.29 8.32
C SER A 109 -2.81 10.16 8.87
N THR A 110 -2.03 11.22 8.71
CA THR A 110 -0.66 11.26 9.22
C THR A 110 -0.65 11.56 10.71
N PRO A 111 0.35 11.09 11.48
CA PRO A 111 0.48 11.46 12.88
C PRO A 111 0.56 12.98 13.06
N ALA A 112 -0.22 13.51 14.01
CA ALA A 112 -0.25 14.95 14.28
C ALA A 112 1.06 15.46 14.92
N VAL A 113 1.72 14.61 15.69
CA VAL A 113 3.00 14.91 16.34
C VAL A 113 4.08 14.08 15.66
N LEU A 114 5.07 14.77 15.11
CA LEU A 114 6.26 14.17 14.51
C LEU A 114 7.49 14.59 15.30
N TYR A 115 8.56 13.81 15.20
CA TYR A 115 9.84 14.19 15.78
C TYR A 115 10.33 15.51 15.15
N PRO A 116 10.96 16.45 15.88
CA PRO A 116 11.31 17.77 15.35
C PRO A 116 12.10 17.73 14.03
N ASP A 117 13.05 16.79 13.90
CA ASP A 117 13.87 16.65 12.69
C ASP A 117 13.07 16.21 11.45
N ASN A 118 11.83 15.74 11.61
CA ASN A 118 10.94 15.50 10.48
C ASN A 118 10.51 16.80 9.79
N ASN A 119 10.55 17.93 10.49
CA ASN A 119 10.12 19.23 9.99
C ASN A 119 8.73 19.18 9.29
N GLY A 120 7.76 18.52 9.94
CA GLY A 120 6.41 18.33 9.41
C GLY A 120 6.26 17.29 8.29
N LYS A 121 7.33 16.61 7.87
CA LYS A 121 7.30 15.62 6.78
C LYS A 121 7.21 14.18 7.29
N ILE A 122 6.51 13.33 6.55
CA ILE A 122 6.36 11.91 6.88
C ILE A 122 7.61 11.13 6.46
N ALA A 123 7.98 10.14 7.27
CA ALA A 123 9.12 9.28 7.00
C ALA A 123 8.90 8.50 5.70
N GLN A 124 9.82 8.64 4.75
CA GLN A 124 9.85 7.96 3.45
C GLN A 124 10.83 6.78 3.43
N ARG A 125 11.78 6.72 4.37
CA ARG A 125 12.83 5.70 4.42
C ARG A 125 13.31 5.44 5.84
N ILE A 126 13.93 4.28 6.06
CA ILE A 126 14.60 3.94 7.31
C ILE A 126 16.05 4.42 7.23
N ARG A 127 16.56 5.03 8.31
CA ARG A 127 17.97 5.44 8.38
C ARG A 127 18.86 4.21 8.60
N ALA A 128 20.08 4.29 8.10
CA ALA A 128 21.08 3.28 8.42
C ALA A 128 21.32 3.22 9.95
N ARG A 129 21.84 2.08 10.41
CA ARG A 129 22.14 1.89 11.84
C ARG A 129 23.29 2.80 12.26
N TYR A 130 23.11 3.49 13.40
CA TYR A 130 24.10 4.45 13.91
C TYR A 130 25.48 3.80 14.17
N ASN A 131 25.51 2.74 14.99
CA ASN A 131 26.73 2.00 15.34
C ASN A 131 27.38 1.23 14.16
N SER A 132 26.90 1.41 12.92
CA SER A 132 27.56 0.95 11.70
C SER A 132 27.93 2.14 10.82
N GLU A 133 27.02 2.63 9.98
CA GLU A 133 27.34 3.54 8.88
C GLU A 133 27.85 4.91 9.35
N TYR A 134 27.37 5.38 10.50
CA TYR A 134 27.75 6.70 11.02
C TYR A 134 29.14 6.69 11.67
N VAL A 135 29.60 5.51 12.11
CA VAL A 135 30.91 5.31 12.74
C VAL A 135 31.95 4.85 11.72
N TRP A 136 31.58 3.91 10.86
CA TRP A 136 32.53 3.17 10.03
C TRP A 136 32.50 3.53 8.54
N ASN A 137 31.43 4.16 8.05
CA ASN A 137 31.25 4.43 6.62
C ASN A 137 30.66 5.83 6.34
N ARG A 138 31.02 6.80 7.19
CA ARG A 138 30.47 8.16 7.16
C ARG A 138 30.63 8.85 5.79
N PRO A 139 31.77 8.73 5.06
CA PRO A 139 31.91 9.34 3.74
C PRO A 139 30.87 8.84 2.71
N SER A 140 30.61 7.53 2.67
CA SER A 140 29.61 6.97 1.75
C SER A 140 28.19 7.38 2.13
N LEU A 141 27.91 7.48 3.44
CA LEU A 141 26.63 7.98 3.93
C LEU A 141 26.42 9.46 3.55
N ASP A 142 27.48 10.27 3.59
CA ASP A 142 27.43 11.67 3.17
C ASP A 142 27.18 11.84 1.66
N ALA A 143 27.77 10.95 0.84
CA ALA A 143 27.57 10.96 -0.61
C ALA A 143 26.09 10.83 -1.04
N ILE A 144 25.24 10.19 -0.23
CA ILE A 144 23.80 10.08 -0.44
C ILE A 144 22.98 11.10 0.39
N GLY A 145 23.65 12.04 1.05
CA GLY A 145 23.03 13.03 1.94
C GLY A 145 22.44 12.44 3.22
N GLY A 146 22.93 11.26 3.63
CA GLY A 146 22.46 10.48 4.77
C GLY A 146 22.77 11.09 6.14
N LEU A 147 23.72 12.03 6.20
CA LEU A 147 24.06 12.76 7.42
C LEU A 147 23.04 13.84 7.79
N ALA A 148 22.15 14.22 6.86
CA ALA A 148 21.10 15.19 7.14
C ALA A 148 20.16 14.68 8.23
N LEU A 149 19.77 15.56 9.17
CA LEU A 149 18.85 15.24 10.26
C LEU A 149 17.50 14.72 9.73
N ASP A 150 17.03 15.30 8.63
CA ASP A 150 15.74 14.99 8.00
C ASP A 150 15.83 13.88 6.93
N PHE A 151 16.95 13.16 6.82
CA PHE A 151 17.20 12.20 5.74
C PHE A 151 16.08 11.17 5.56
N HIS A 152 15.46 10.71 6.65
CA HIS A 152 14.35 9.75 6.63
C HIS A 152 13.09 10.29 5.96
N THR A 153 12.95 11.60 5.79
CA THR A 153 11.79 12.24 5.14
C THR A 153 11.99 12.52 3.65
N LYS A 154 13.21 12.34 3.13
CA LYS A 154 13.52 12.60 1.72
C LYS A 154 12.83 11.58 0.80
N PRO A 155 12.16 12.00 -0.30
CA PRO A 155 11.49 11.10 -1.24
C PRO A 155 12.44 10.04 -1.81
N LEU A 156 11.96 8.80 -1.96
CA LEU A 156 12.74 7.72 -2.58
C LEU A 156 12.82 7.94 -4.10
N TRP A 157 13.83 7.36 -4.75
CA TRP A 157 13.95 7.44 -6.21
C TRP A 157 12.69 6.87 -6.90
N ILE A 158 12.13 5.77 -6.37
CA ILE A 158 10.91 5.13 -6.91
C ILE A 158 9.63 5.98 -6.75
N THR A 159 9.68 7.05 -5.97
CA THR A 159 8.55 7.97 -5.74
C THR A 159 8.79 9.34 -6.37
N GLN A 160 9.89 9.52 -7.12
CA GLN A 160 10.15 10.73 -7.89
C GLN A 160 9.49 10.62 -9.28
N PRO A 161 9.10 11.76 -9.90
CA PRO A 161 8.56 11.79 -11.26
C PRO A 161 9.49 11.23 -12.32
#